data_AF-A0A968SN69-F1
#
_entry.id   AF-A0A968SN69-F1
#
_cell.length_a   1.000
_cell.length_b   1.000
_cell.length_c   1.000
_cell.angle_alpha   90.00
_cell.angle_beta   90.00
_cell.angle_gamma   90.00
#
_symmetry.space_group_name_H-M   'P 1'
#
loop_
_entity.id
_entity.type
_entity.pdbx_description
1 polymer ?
#
loop_
_entity_poly.entity_id
_entity_poly.type
_entity_poly.pdbx_seq_one_letter_code
_entity_poly.pdbx_strand_id
1 'polypeptide(L)' 'MVTCPECNSSNVVKYGKIHNGKQRYRCHGCHRQFVSTATKKYIYQMSRSH' A
#
# COMPACT_ATOMS: atom_id res chain seq x y z
N MET A 1 6.38 -1.80 0.79
CA MET A 1 5.71 -3.08 0.49
C MET A 1 4.22 -2.89 0.72
N VAL A 2 3.38 -3.31 -0.21
CA VAL A 2 1.91 -3.27 -0.02
C VAL A 2 1.50 -4.62 0.52
N THR A 3 0.95 -4.65 1.73
CA THR A 3 0.41 -5.85 2.36
C THR A 3 -1.10 -5.75 2.45
N CYS A 4 -1.78 -6.90 2.47
CA CYS A 4 -3.22 -6.91 2.65
C CYS A 4 -3.59 -6.44 4.06
N PRO A 5 -4.49 -5.46 4.22
CA PRO A 5 -4.88 -4.97 5.55
C PRO A 5 -5.72 -5.97 6.35
N GLU A 6 -6.28 -7.00 5.72
CA GLU A 6 -7.12 -8.01 6.39
C GLU A 6 -6.33 -9.22 6.87
N CYS A 7 -5.37 -9.70 6.07
CA CYS A 7 -4.66 -10.95 6.35
C CYS A 7 -3.14 -10.77 6.43
N ASN A 8 -2.64 -9.54 6.34
CA ASN A 8 -1.22 -9.17 6.32
C ASN A 8 -0.38 -9.88 5.25
N SER A 9 -0.99 -10.59 4.31
CA SER A 9 -0.28 -11.26 3.22
C SER A 9 0.46 -10.26 2.35
N SER A 10 1.70 -10.59 2.01
CA SER A 10 2.53 -9.89 1.03
C SER A 10 2.16 -10.23 -0.41
N ASN A 11 1.33 -11.26 -0.64
CA ASN A 11 0.89 -11.68 -1.96
C ASN A 11 -0.24 -10.77 -2.46
N VAL A 12 0.14 -9.59 -2.92
CA VAL A 12 -0.78 -8.54 -3.39
C VAL A 12 -0.42 -8.15 -4.83
N VAL A 13 -1.41 -8.15 -5.71
CA VAL A 13 -1.27 -7.76 -7.13
C VAL A 13 -2.03 -6.46 -7.43
N LYS A 14 -1.61 -5.77 -8.49
CA LYS A 14 -2.33 -4.59 -9.01
C LYS A 14 -3.65 -5.05 -9.66
N TYR A 15 -4.75 -4.41 -9.30
CA TYR A 15 -6.10 -4.74 -9.77
C TYR A 15 -6.78 -3.49 -10.35
N GLY A 16 -6.22 -2.98 -11.45
CA GLY A 16 -6.73 -1.79 -12.13
C GLY A 16 -6.67 -0.51 -11.29
N LYS A 17 -7.35 0.54 -11.77
CA LYS A 17 -7.46 1.83 -11.08
C LYS A 17 -8.93 2.09 -10.75
N ILE A 18 -9.19 2.78 -9.65
CA ILE A 18 -10.53 3.33 -9.39
C ILE A 18 -10.77 4.55 -10.30
N HIS A 19 -12.02 5.03 -10.37
CA HIS A 19 -12.42 6.18 -11.19
C HIS A 19 -11.52 7.42 -10.99
N ASN A 20 -11.02 7.63 -9.77
CA ASN A 20 -10.11 8.73 -9.43
C ASN A 20 -8.62 8.44 -9.77
N GLY A 21 -8.34 7.45 -10.63
CA GLY A 21 -6.99 7.08 -11.05
C GLY A 21 -6.11 6.38 -10.00
N LYS A 22 -6.55 6.28 -8.73
CA LYS A 22 -5.77 5.60 -7.69
C LYS A 22 -5.65 4.10 -7.99
N GLN A 23 -4.44 3.57 -7.81
CA GLN A 23 -4.15 2.16 -7.99
C GLN A 23 -4.91 1.33 -6.94
N ARG A 24 -5.72 0.38 -7.44
CA ARG A 24 -6.35 -0.65 -6.63
C ARG A 24 -5.48 -1.91 -6.67
N TYR A 25 -5.54 -2.67 -5.59
CA TYR A 25 -4.78 -3.88 -5.38
C TYR A 25 -5.73 -5.00 -4.95
N ARG A 26 -5.35 -6.25 -5.23
CA ARG A 26 -6.06 -7.45 -4.80
C ARG A 26 -5.08 -8.39 -4.11
N CYS A 27 -5.46 -8.86 -2.92
CA CYS A 27 -4.71 -9.90 -2.22
C CYS A 27 -4.97 -11.26 -2.86
N HIS A 28 -3.95 -12.10 -3.05
CA HIS A 28 -4.12 -13.49 -3.48
C HIS A 28 -4.47 -14.43 -2.31
N GLY A 29 -4.06 -14.12 -1.08
CA GLY A 29 -4.38 -14.94 0.09
C GLY A 29 -5.87 -14.93 0.47
N CYS A 30 -6.48 -13.75 0.60
CA CYS A 30 -7.88 -13.60 1.00
C CYS A 30 -8.79 -12.99 -0.08
N HIS A 31 -8.28 -12.79 -1.30
CA HIS A 31 -9.01 -12.19 -2.44
C HIS A 31 -9.56 -10.76 -2.23
N ARG A 32 -9.29 -10.13 -1.09
CA ARG A 32 -9.73 -8.76 -0.75
C ARG A 32 -9.12 -7.74 -1.71
N GLN A 33 -9.93 -6.76 -2.10
CA GLN A 33 -9.50 -5.65 -2.94
C GLN A 33 -9.43 -4.37 -2.13
N PHE A 34 -8.33 -3.64 -2.22
CA PHE A 34 -8.08 -2.42 -1.44
C PHE A 34 -7.23 -1.44 -2.24
N VAL A 35 -7.20 -0.17 -1.85
CA VAL A 35 -6.29 0.82 -2.43
C VAL A 35 -5.04 0.94 -1.55
N SER A 36 -3.87 1.19 -2.14
CA SER A 36 -2.69 1.44 -1.32
C SER A 36 -2.93 2.69 -0.48
N THR A 37 -2.86 2.57 0.84
CA THR A 37 -2.67 3.73 1.69
C THR A 37 -1.30 4.29 1.31
N ALA A 38 -1.27 5.51 0.78
CA ALA A 38 -0.02 6.20 0.55
C ALA A 38 0.62 6.38 1.93
N THR A 39 1.49 5.45 2.33
CA THR A 39 2.32 5.62 3.51
C THR A 39 3.22 6.79 3.14
N LYS A 40 2.81 8.01 3.53
CA LYS A 40 3.69 9.17 3.52
C LYS A 40 4.89 8.73 4.33
N LYS A 41 5.96 8.32 3.65
CA LYS A 41 7.24 8.06 4.30
C LYS A 41 7.63 9.42 4.87
N TYR A 42 7.44 9.58 6.17
CA TYR A 42 8.00 10.69 6.90
C TYR A 42 9.50 10.62 6.62
N ILE A 43 10.01 11.57 5.83
CA ILE A 43 11.44 11.70 5.65
C ILE A 43 11.96 12.01 7.05
N TYR A 44 12.64 11.04 7.66
CA TYR A 44 13.42 11.28 8.84
C TYR A 44 14.50 12.29 8.43
N GLN A 45 14.21 13.57 8.62
CA GLN A 45 15.24 14.59 8.54
C GLN A 45 16.14 14.37 9.74
N MET A 46 17.24 13.66 9.52
CA MET A 46 18.38 13.72 10.42
C MET A 46 19.02 15.10 10.25
N SER A 47 18.45 16.12 10.90
CA SER A 47 19.18 17.36 11.14
C SER A 47 20.21 17.05 12.23
N ARG A 48 21.44 16.83 11.74
CA ARG A 48 22.70 16.76 12.49
C ARG A 48 22.70 17.74 13.68
N SER A 49 23.19 17.23 14.82
CA SER A 49 23.69 18.05 15.92
C SER A 49 24.71 19.08 15.42
N HIS A 50 24.49 20.35 15.74
CA HIS A 50 25.55 21.30 16.12
C HIS A 50 24.94 22.39 16.99
#